data_AF-A0A0Q4DVV3-F1
#
_entry.id   AF-A0A0Q4DVV3-F1
#
_cell.length_a   1.000
_cell.length_b   1.000
_cell.length_c   1.000
_cell.angle_alpha   90.00
_cell.angle_beta   90.00
_cell.angle_gamma   90.00
#
_symmetry.space_group_name_H-M   'P 1'
#
loop_
_entity.id
_entity.type
_entity.pdbx_description
1 polymer ?
#
loop_
_entity_poly.entity_id
_entity_poly.type
_entity_poly.pdbx_seq_one_letter_code
_entity_poly.pdbx_strand_id
1 'polypeptide(L)'
;MISKAAMASALGLQSTGGNAFLRSMTRQAVRSGISEALWKVIENPQHFRPAPTDSGPAGLVIDGYEGTVLIDVCEVLIDAGREGRLNHSQQFLAKNAEIILRSAAKLGIVGLIDEAVGFSGRQKDEYRQLFQQFVRSEWAQWEREFPEKFADMLYRLYGIRRFDPTKSQHPRFFANFTRKFIYHPLANSRGKILEILDEKNPVVYANGGRRYKLFQFLSDEVGMPAIRAHLWQVVGIGNASTNIKQFERNFFRAFPEALPVGKNYALDLEEPE
;
A
#
# COMPACT_ATOMS: atom_id res chain seq x y z
N MET A 1 3.91 -25.02 2.72
CA MET A 1 2.48 -24.66 2.81
C MET A 1 2.35 -23.24 3.31
N ILE A 2 1.45 -22.47 2.73
CA ILE A 2 1.09 -21.10 3.15
C ILE A 2 -0.34 -21.11 3.66
N SER A 3 -0.59 -20.57 4.86
CA SER A 3 -1.95 -20.54 5.43
C SER A 3 -2.84 -19.53 4.71
N LYS A 4 -4.18 -19.72 4.76
CA LYS A 4 -5.13 -18.72 4.22
C LYS A 4 -4.92 -17.33 4.79
N ALA A 5 -4.59 -17.25 6.09
CA ALA A 5 -4.29 -16.00 6.77
C ALA A 5 -3.01 -15.35 6.23
N ALA A 6 -1.97 -16.15 5.99
CA ALA A 6 -0.72 -15.68 5.39
C ALA A 6 -0.93 -15.24 3.93
N MET A 7 -1.76 -15.92 3.15
CA MET A 7 -2.17 -15.46 1.80
C MET A 7 -2.83 -14.09 1.87
N ALA A 8 -3.80 -13.91 2.77
CA ALA A 8 -4.48 -12.63 2.96
C ALA A 8 -3.51 -11.52 3.35
N SER A 9 -2.61 -11.81 4.30
CA SER A 9 -1.59 -10.88 4.76
C SER A 9 -0.60 -10.49 3.67
N ALA A 10 -0.14 -11.47 2.87
CA ALA A 10 0.79 -11.22 1.77
C ALA A 10 0.19 -10.25 0.74
N LEU A 11 -1.09 -10.44 0.41
CA LEU A 11 -1.82 -9.57 -0.52
C LEU A 11 -2.18 -8.19 0.08
N GLY A 12 -1.89 -7.94 1.36
CA GLY A 12 -2.15 -6.68 2.04
C GLY A 12 -3.63 -6.45 2.39
N LEU A 13 -4.41 -7.53 2.60
CA LEU A 13 -5.79 -7.41 3.03
C LEU A 13 -5.87 -6.92 4.48
N GLN A 14 -6.80 -5.99 4.77
CA GLN A 14 -6.98 -5.42 6.13
C GLN A 14 -7.43 -6.46 7.16
N SER A 15 -8.17 -7.48 6.74
CA SER A 15 -8.48 -8.63 7.58
C SER A 15 -7.51 -9.74 7.22
N THR A 16 -6.70 -10.15 8.19
CA THR A 16 -5.76 -11.29 8.05
C THR A 16 -6.42 -12.63 8.37
N GLY A 17 -7.72 -12.65 8.65
CA GLY A 17 -8.47 -13.89 8.85
C GLY A 17 -8.57 -14.70 7.56
N GLY A 18 -8.54 -16.04 7.66
CA GLY A 18 -8.54 -16.93 6.48
C GLY A 18 -9.71 -16.72 5.51
N ASN A 19 -10.85 -16.20 5.98
CA ASN A 19 -12.01 -15.85 5.14
C ASN A 19 -11.82 -14.59 4.29
N ALA A 20 -10.90 -13.69 4.64
CA ALA A 20 -10.65 -12.48 3.86
C ALA A 20 -10.05 -12.79 2.48
N PHE A 21 -9.16 -13.79 2.43
CA PHE A 21 -8.60 -14.31 1.19
C PHE A 21 -9.71 -14.85 0.28
N LEU A 22 -10.49 -15.83 0.77
CA LEU A 22 -11.56 -16.46 -0.01
C LEU A 22 -12.59 -15.44 -0.51
N ARG A 23 -13.03 -14.52 0.35
CA ARG A 23 -13.96 -13.45 -0.04
C ARG A 23 -13.43 -12.53 -1.13
N SER A 24 -12.11 -12.39 -1.26
CA SER A 24 -11.51 -11.60 -2.34
C SER A 24 -11.48 -12.37 -3.65
N MET A 25 -11.18 -13.68 -3.59
CA MET A 25 -11.12 -14.56 -4.75
C MET A 25 -12.51 -14.87 -5.32
N THR A 26 -13.58 -14.88 -4.51
CA THR A 26 -14.96 -15.09 -4.96
C THR A 26 -15.57 -13.88 -5.68
N ARG A 27 -14.98 -12.69 -5.58
CA ARG A 27 -15.54 -11.50 -6.24
C ARG A 27 -15.47 -11.66 -7.74
N GLN A 28 -16.55 -11.32 -8.44
CA GLN A 28 -16.65 -11.50 -9.90
C GLN A 28 -15.47 -10.91 -10.68
N ALA A 29 -14.96 -9.74 -10.25
CA ALA A 29 -13.80 -9.08 -10.84
C ALA A 29 -12.54 -9.97 -10.87
N VAL A 30 -12.36 -10.81 -9.84
CA VAL A 30 -11.22 -11.72 -9.70
C VAL A 30 -11.59 -13.11 -10.20
N ARG A 31 -12.72 -13.66 -9.73
CA ARG A 31 -13.18 -15.04 -10.03
C ARG A 31 -13.26 -15.36 -11.51
N SER A 32 -13.64 -14.38 -12.33
CA SER A 32 -13.72 -14.52 -13.79
C SER A 32 -12.37 -14.80 -14.46
N GLY A 33 -11.26 -14.39 -13.84
CA GLY A 33 -9.91 -14.67 -14.32
C GLY A 33 -9.26 -15.91 -13.69
N ILE A 34 -9.90 -16.53 -12.69
CA ILE A 34 -9.39 -17.74 -12.05
C ILE A 34 -9.79 -18.95 -12.91
N SER A 35 -8.81 -19.74 -13.35
CA SER A 35 -9.06 -21.00 -14.06
C SER A 35 -9.79 -22.01 -13.18
N GLU A 36 -10.57 -22.91 -13.78
CA GLU A 36 -11.30 -23.94 -13.01
C GLU A 36 -10.38 -24.87 -12.21
N ALA A 37 -9.17 -25.12 -12.71
CA ALA A 37 -8.16 -25.89 -11.99
C ALA A 37 -7.69 -25.16 -10.72
N LEU A 38 -7.34 -23.87 -10.85
CA LEU A 38 -6.92 -23.05 -9.71
C LEU A 38 -8.07 -22.84 -8.71
N TRP A 39 -9.29 -22.66 -9.20
CA TRP A 39 -10.47 -22.50 -8.35
C TRP A 39 -10.71 -23.73 -7.47
N LYS A 40 -10.61 -24.94 -8.03
CA LYS A 40 -10.74 -26.19 -7.27
C LYS A 40 -9.74 -26.27 -6.12
N VAL A 41 -8.51 -25.80 -6.33
CA VAL A 41 -7.48 -25.76 -5.29
C VAL A 41 -7.80 -24.71 -4.22
N ILE A 42 -8.27 -23.52 -4.63
CA ILE A 42 -8.66 -22.44 -3.71
C ILE A 42 -9.84 -22.86 -2.82
N GLU A 43 -10.84 -23.53 -3.39
CA GLU A 43 -12.03 -23.97 -2.68
C GLU A 43 -11.76 -25.16 -1.75
N ASN A 44 -10.76 -25.98 -2.07
CA ASN A 44 -10.37 -27.16 -1.30
C ASN A 44 -8.94 -27.01 -0.73
N PRO A 45 -8.75 -26.15 0.28
CA PRO A 45 -7.46 -25.97 0.94
C PRO A 45 -7.02 -27.27 1.63
N GLN A 46 -5.70 -27.45 1.73
CA GLN A 46 -5.14 -28.54 2.51
C GLN A 46 -5.05 -28.16 3.99
N HIS A 47 -5.27 -29.14 4.86
CA HIS A 47 -5.17 -28.98 6.30
C HIS A 47 -3.77 -29.37 6.78
N PHE A 48 -3.14 -28.50 7.57
CA PHE A 48 -1.84 -28.80 8.16
C PHE A 48 -1.74 -28.29 9.60
N ARG A 49 -0.81 -28.87 10.35
CA ARG A 49 -0.49 -28.42 11.72
C ARG A 49 0.78 -27.55 11.65
N PRO A 50 0.72 -26.29 12.12
CA PRO A 50 1.92 -25.47 12.21
C PRO A 50 2.87 -26.07 13.25
N ALA A 51 4.17 -25.76 13.13
CA ALA A 51 5.14 -26.16 14.14
C ALA A 51 4.72 -25.60 15.52
N PRO A 52 4.92 -26.35 16.61
CA PRO A 52 4.59 -25.87 17.95
C PRO A 52 5.32 -24.55 18.21
N THR A 53 4.57 -23.48 18.43
CA THR A 53 5.09 -22.25 19.02
C THR A 53 4.78 -22.25 20.50
N ASP A 54 5.69 -21.73 21.34
CA ASP A 54 5.58 -21.70 22.81
C ASP A 54 4.30 -21.02 23.36
N SER A 55 3.50 -20.38 22.49
CA SER A 55 2.32 -19.59 22.84
C SER A 55 1.04 -20.00 22.10
N GLY A 56 1.05 -21.09 21.32
CA GLY A 56 -0.08 -21.50 20.48
C GLY A 56 -0.93 -22.62 21.09
N PRO A 57 -2.25 -22.65 20.88
CA PRO A 57 -3.08 -23.75 21.33
C PRO A 57 -2.61 -25.07 20.68
N ALA A 58 -2.27 -26.05 21.51
CA ALA A 58 -1.87 -27.38 21.06
C ALA A 58 -2.98 -28.01 20.20
N GLY A 59 -2.63 -28.45 18.99
CA GLY A 59 -3.58 -29.10 18.07
C GLY A 59 -4.29 -28.19 17.08
N LEU A 60 -3.89 -26.91 16.95
CA LEU A 60 -4.42 -26.02 15.92
C LEU A 60 -4.19 -26.60 14.51
N VAL A 61 -5.28 -26.94 13.82
CA VAL A 61 -5.27 -27.29 12.40
C VAL A 61 -5.61 -26.04 11.61
N ILE A 62 -4.78 -25.71 10.62
CA ILE A 62 -4.97 -24.54 9.76
C ILE A 62 -5.09 -24.96 8.29
N ASP A 63 -5.94 -24.22 7.59
CA ASP A 63 -6.11 -24.35 6.16
C ASP A 63 -5.03 -23.56 5.42
N GLY A 64 -4.52 -24.13 4.32
CA GLY A 64 -3.65 -23.43 3.41
C GLY A 64 -3.42 -24.14 2.09
N TYR A 65 -2.44 -23.62 1.38
CA TYR A 65 -2.14 -23.99 0.00
C TYR A 65 -0.65 -24.29 -0.15
N GLU A 66 -0.30 -24.94 -1.25
CA GLU A 66 1.08 -24.97 -1.71
C GLU A 66 1.57 -23.55 -2.01
N GLY A 67 2.88 -23.30 -1.87
CA GLY A 67 3.44 -21.96 -2.07
C GLY A 67 3.23 -21.41 -3.49
N THR A 68 3.23 -22.29 -4.49
CA THR A 68 2.99 -21.98 -5.91
C THR A 68 1.62 -21.35 -6.17
N VAL A 69 0.59 -21.75 -5.41
CA VAL A 69 -0.76 -21.17 -5.51
C VAL A 69 -0.76 -19.66 -5.26
N LEU A 70 0.16 -19.14 -4.44
CA LEU A 70 0.30 -17.69 -4.25
C LEU A 70 0.72 -17.00 -5.56
N ILE A 71 1.62 -17.61 -6.32
CA ILE A 71 2.10 -17.09 -7.60
C ILE A 71 0.95 -17.07 -8.62
N ASP A 72 0.22 -18.18 -8.75
CA ASP A 72 -0.94 -18.27 -9.67
C ASP A 72 -2.01 -17.21 -9.34
N VAL A 73 -2.29 -17.01 -8.04
CA VAL A 73 -3.21 -15.97 -7.59
C VAL A 73 -2.67 -14.57 -7.90
N CYS A 74 -1.36 -14.35 -7.76
CA CYS A 74 -0.74 -13.06 -8.10
C CYS A 74 -0.94 -12.74 -9.58
N GLU A 75 -0.72 -13.70 -10.48
CA GLU A 75 -0.93 -13.52 -11.92
C GLU A 75 -2.37 -13.10 -12.24
N VAL A 76 -3.37 -13.83 -11.70
CA VAL A 76 -4.78 -13.50 -11.90
C VAL A 76 -5.11 -12.08 -11.43
N LEU A 77 -4.57 -11.66 -10.28
CA LEU A 77 -4.79 -10.32 -9.74
C LEU A 77 -4.13 -9.23 -10.58
N ILE A 78 -2.93 -9.48 -11.09
CA ILE A 78 -2.21 -8.57 -11.99
C ILE A 78 -3.03 -8.36 -13.27
N ASP A 79 -3.50 -9.44 -13.88
CA ASP A 79 -4.28 -9.38 -15.13
C ASP A 79 -5.62 -8.68 -14.91
N ALA A 80 -6.33 -9.00 -13.81
CA ALA A 80 -7.55 -8.30 -13.44
C ALA A 80 -7.34 -6.79 -13.24
N GLY A 81 -6.17 -6.39 -12.70
CA GLY A 81 -5.79 -4.99 -12.57
C GLY A 81 -5.54 -4.32 -13.92
N ARG A 82 -4.74 -4.96 -14.79
CA ARG A 82 -4.38 -4.46 -16.13
C ARG A 82 -5.59 -4.32 -17.05
N GLU A 83 -6.55 -5.24 -16.95
CA GLU A 83 -7.79 -5.22 -17.72
C GLU A 83 -8.85 -4.28 -17.14
N GLY A 84 -8.57 -3.59 -16.02
CA GLY A 84 -9.51 -2.67 -15.39
C GLY A 84 -10.71 -3.36 -14.73
N ARG A 85 -10.67 -4.68 -14.52
CA ARG A 85 -11.73 -5.44 -13.81
C ARG A 85 -11.78 -5.09 -12.33
N LEU A 86 -10.66 -4.71 -11.72
CA LEU A 86 -10.59 -4.29 -10.32
C LEU A 86 -11.04 -2.84 -10.14
N ASN A 87 -11.92 -2.59 -9.17
CA ASN A 87 -12.30 -1.23 -8.81
C ASN A 87 -11.14 -0.50 -8.10
N HIS A 88 -11.26 0.83 -7.96
CA HIS A 88 -10.21 1.66 -7.36
C HIS A 88 -9.77 1.18 -5.97
N SER A 89 -10.71 0.72 -5.12
CA SER A 89 -10.38 0.21 -3.78
C SER A 89 -9.73 -1.18 -3.78
N GLN A 90 -9.68 -1.87 -4.91
CA GLN A 90 -9.05 -3.18 -5.10
C GLN A 90 -7.74 -3.12 -5.88
N GLN A 91 -7.41 -1.99 -6.51
CA GLN A 91 -6.18 -1.84 -7.31
C GLN A 91 -4.91 -2.17 -6.52
N PHE A 92 -4.93 -2.01 -5.19
CA PHE A 92 -3.82 -2.41 -4.34
C PHE A 92 -3.49 -3.91 -4.44
N LEU A 93 -4.47 -4.77 -4.75
CA LEU A 93 -4.26 -6.22 -4.88
C LEU A 93 -3.35 -6.56 -6.06
N ALA A 94 -3.66 -6.03 -7.25
CA ALA A 94 -2.84 -6.22 -8.45
C ALA A 94 -1.41 -5.73 -8.22
N LYS A 95 -1.30 -4.58 -7.56
CA LYS A 95 -0.03 -3.95 -7.22
C LYS A 95 0.82 -4.80 -6.28
N ASN A 96 0.20 -5.40 -5.25
CA ASN A 96 0.90 -6.18 -4.24
C ASN A 96 1.31 -7.52 -4.83
N ALA A 97 0.42 -8.12 -5.61
CA ALA A 97 0.69 -9.30 -6.41
C ALA A 97 1.90 -9.10 -7.33
N GLU A 98 1.99 -7.97 -8.03
CA GLU A 98 3.13 -7.65 -8.90
C GLU A 98 4.46 -7.57 -8.12
N ILE A 99 4.45 -6.91 -6.95
CA ILE A 99 5.65 -6.82 -6.09
C ILE A 99 6.09 -8.20 -5.62
N ILE A 100 5.15 -9.04 -5.16
CA ILE A 100 5.44 -10.40 -4.69
C ILE A 100 6.02 -11.23 -5.83
N LEU A 101 5.36 -11.24 -6.99
CA LEU A 101 5.77 -12.02 -8.16
C LEU A 101 7.18 -11.66 -8.61
N ARG A 102 7.47 -10.36 -8.77
CA ARG A 102 8.80 -9.87 -9.18
C ARG A 102 9.87 -10.19 -8.15
N SER A 103 9.56 -10.04 -6.87
CA SER A 103 10.51 -10.35 -5.79
C SER A 103 10.80 -11.84 -5.70
N ALA A 104 9.79 -12.68 -5.90
CA ALA A 104 9.93 -14.13 -5.91
C ALA A 104 10.75 -14.59 -7.13
N ALA A 105 10.52 -14.00 -8.30
CA ALA A 105 11.30 -14.27 -9.50
C ALA A 105 12.80 -13.92 -9.31
N LYS A 106 13.10 -12.74 -8.75
CA LYS A 106 14.49 -12.36 -8.43
C LYS A 106 15.14 -13.33 -7.45
N LEU A 107 14.43 -13.71 -6.39
CA LEU A 107 14.93 -14.68 -5.43
C LEU A 107 15.18 -16.05 -6.06
N GLY A 108 14.26 -16.52 -6.92
CA GLY A 108 14.38 -17.77 -7.65
C GLY A 108 15.61 -17.80 -8.57
N ILE A 109 15.83 -16.73 -9.34
CA ILE A 109 17.03 -16.58 -10.19
C ILE A 109 18.31 -16.66 -9.34
N VAL A 110 18.33 -15.95 -8.20
CA VAL A 110 19.46 -15.96 -7.27
C VAL A 110 19.71 -17.37 -6.73
N GLY A 111 18.66 -18.10 -6.32
CA GLY A 111 18.78 -19.47 -5.85
C GLY A 111 19.28 -20.44 -6.93
N LEU A 112 18.80 -20.31 -8.17
CA LEU A 112 19.26 -21.12 -9.31
C LEU A 112 20.75 -20.86 -9.63
N ILE A 113 21.20 -19.60 -9.53
CA ILE A 113 22.61 -19.24 -9.71
C ILE A 113 23.45 -19.86 -8.60
N ASP A 114 23.03 -19.69 -7.34
CA ASP A 114 23.74 -20.24 -6.18
C ASP A 114 23.90 -21.78 -6.31
N GLU A 115 22.84 -22.48 -6.74
CA GLU A 115 22.89 -23.92 -7.04
C GLU A 115 23.86 -24.25 -8.17
N ALA A 116 23.79 -23.53 -9.30
CA ALA A 116 24.62 -23.79 -10.48
C ALA A 116 26.13 -23.60 -10.21
N VAL A 117 26.50 -22.70 -9.30
CA VAL A 117 27.90 -22.47 -8.91
C VAL A 117 28.34 -23.29 -7.69
N GLY A 118 27.47 -24.17 -7.17
CA GLY A 118 27.75 -24.99 -5.99
C GLY A 118 27.83 -24.21 -4.68
N PHE A 119 27.26 -23.00 -4.64
CA PHE A 119 27.22 -22.16 -3.43
C PHE A 119 26.09 -22.62 -2.51
N SER A 120 26.43 -23.47 -1.54
CA SER A 120 25.49 -23.96 -0.51
C SER A 120 25.57 -23.19 0.82
N GLY A 121 26.29 -22.06 0.85
CA GLY A 121 26.59 -21.32 2.08
C GLY A 121 25.44 -20.49 2.63
N ARG A 122 24.44 -20.14 1.80
CA ARG A 122 23.33 -19.28 2.20
C ARG A 122 22.34 -20.02 3.08
N GLN A 123 22.17 -19.57 4.32
CA GLN A 123 21.17 -20.12 5.23
C GLN A 123 19.76 -19.70 4.81
N LYS A 124 18.74 -20.45 5.25
CA LYS A 124 17.32 -20.14 4.95
C LYS A 124 16.93 -18.70 5.30
N ASP A 125 17.53 -18.14 6.35
CA ASP A 125 17.24 -16.77 6.77
C ASP A 125 17.87 -15.70 5.86
N GLU A 126 18.96 -16.02 5.16
CA GLU A 126 19.57 -15.11 4.18
C GLU A 126 18.69 -14.97 2.94
N TYR A 127 18.12 -16.06 2.43
CA TYR A 127 17.14 -15.99 1.32
C TYR A 127 15.88 -15.20 1.73
N ARG A 128 15.44 -15.35 2.98
CA ARG A 128 14.33 -14.54 3.53
C ARG A 128 14.68 -13.05 3.54
N GLN A 129 15.88 -12.70 4.00
CA GLN A 129 16.35 -11.31 4.02
C GLN A 129 16.48 -10.73 2.61
N LEU A 130 17.03 -11.50 1.66
CA LEU A 130 17.13 -11.09 0.26
C LEU A 130 15.75 -10.86 -0.36
N PHE A 131 14.80 -11.77 -0.11
CA PHE A 131 13.43 -11.58 -0.55
C PHE A 131 12.83 -10.30 0.00
N GLN A 132 13.01 -10.02 1.30
CA GLN A 132 12.55 -8.77 1.91
C GLN A 132 13.21 -7.55 1.28
N GLN A 133 14.49 -7.61 0.95
CA GLN A 133 15.18 -6.54 0.22
C GLN A 133 14.59 -6.34 -1.17
N PHE A 134 14.30 -7.41 -1.91
CA PHE A 134 13.66 -7.31 -3.22
C PHE A 134 12.25 -6.70 -3.11
N VAL A 135 11.42 -7.16 -2.16
CA VAL A 135 10.10 -6.59 -1.89
C VAL A 135 10.21 -5.10 -1.59
N ARG A 136 11.16 -4.70 -0.73
CA ARG A 136 11.41 -3.28 -0.43
C ARG A 136 11.84 -2.50 -1.67
N SER A 137 12.68 -3.08 -2.52
CA SER A 137 13.16 -2.42 -3.74
C SER A 137 12.05 -2.22 -4.78
N GLU A 138 11.23 -3.24 -5.02
CA GLU A 138 10.06 -3.18 -5.92
C GLU A 138 9.01 -2.22 -5.37
N TRP A 139 8.78 -2.26 -4.05
CA TRP A 139 7.93 -1.31 -3.38
C TRP A 139 8.43 0.13 -3.51
N ALA A 140 9.72 0.37 -3.32
CA ALA A 140 10.32 1.70 -3.44
C ALA A 140 10.27 2.25 -4.87
N GLN A 141 10.42 1.39 -5.88
CA GLN A 141 10.21 1.77 -7.28
C GLN A 141 8.77 2.18 -7.51
N TRP A 142 7.81 1.42 -6.98
CA TRP A 142 6.42 1.81 -7.07
C TRP A 142 6.14 3.11 -6.31
N GLU A 143 6.75 3.29 -5.14
CA GLU A 143 6.75 4.54 -4.37
C GLU A 143 7.35 5.73 -5.14
N ARG A 144 8.03 5.56 -6.28
CA ARG A 144 8.41 6.68 -7.16
C ARG A 144 7.27 7.14 -8.07
N GLU A 145 6.38 6.24 -8.49
CA GLU A 145 5.18 6.60 -9.26
C GLU A 145 4.20 7.45 -8.45
N PHE A 146 4.19 7.29 -7.12
CA PHE A 146 3.33 8.07 -6.23
C PHE A 146 3.68 9.56 -6.16
N PRO A 147 4.94 9.98 -5.92
CA PRO A 147 5.39 11.36 -6.03
C PRO A 147 4.91 12.02 -7.32
N GLU A 148 4.94 11.31 -8.44
CA GLU A 148 4.48 11.83 -9.71
C GLU A 148 2.97 12.03 -9.73
N LYS A 149 2.17 10.99 -9.45
CA LYS A 149 0.70 11.08 -9.44
C LYS A 149 0.17 12.09 -8.42
N PHE A 150 0.79 12.16 -7.25
CA PHE A 150 0.43 13.12 -6.21
C PHE A 150 0.72 14.56 -6.65
N ALA A 151 1.91 14.82 -7.21
CA ALA A 151 2.24 16.15 -7.72
C ALA A 151 1.30 16.55 -8.86
N ASP A 152 1.05 15.66 -9.82
CA ASP A 152 0.17 15.93 -10.96
C ASP A 152 -1.26 16.21 -10.53
N MET A 153 -1.77 15.47 -9.55
CA MET A 153 -3.05 15.75 -8.90
C MET A 153 -3.08 17.18 -8.34
N LEU A 154 -2.05 17.61 -7.62
CA LEU A 154 -1.99 18.97 -7.07
C LEU A 154 -1.95 20.02 -8.16
N TYR A 155 -1.10 19.87 -9.17
CA TYR A 155 -1.04 20.81 -10.28
C TYR A 155 -2.41 21.01 -10.94
N ARG A 156 -3.14 19.91 -11.15
CA ARG A 156 -4.49 19.92 -11.70
C ARG A 156 -5.51 20.59 -10.76
N LEU A 157 -5.54 20.22 -9.49
CA LEU A 157 -6.48 20.79 -8.50
C LEU A 157 -6.32 22.30 -8.33
N TYR A 158 -5.09 22.80 -8.46
CA TYR A 158 -4.76 24.23 -8.37
C TYR A 158 -4.78 24.95 -9.72
N GLY A 159 -5.08 24.26 -10.83
CA GLY A 159 -5.16 24.86 -12.17
C GLY A 159 -3.83 25.44 -12.67
N ILE A 160 -2.69 24.93 -12.18
CA ILE A 160 -1.35 25.42 -12.54
C ILE A 160 -0.65 24.43 -13.48
N ARG A 161 0.08 24.96 -14.46
CA ARG A 161 0.85 24.13 -15.41
C ARG A 161 2.16 23.65 -14.79
N ARG A 162 2.45 22.35 -14.93
CA ARG A 162 3.77 21.79 -14.62
C ARG A 162 4.69 22.03 -15.82
N PHE A 163 5.59 22.99 -15.70
CA PHE A 163 6.48 23.39 -16.80
C PHE A 163 7.52 22.34 -17.18
N ASP A 164 7.96 21.53 -16.22
CA ASP A 164 8.95 20.48 -16.43
C ASP A 164 8.61 19.25 -15.55
N PRO A 165 8.17 18.14 -16.16
CA PRO A 165 7.88 16.89 -15.44
C PRO A 165 9.10 16.27 -14.78
N THR A 166 10.31 16.55 -15.28
CA THR A 166 11.56 15.94 -14.78
C THR A 166 12.10 16.62 -13.52
N LYS A 167 11.65 17.85 -13.24
CA LYS A 167 12.03 18.57 -12.03
C LYS A 167 11.29 18.04 -10.81
N SER A 168 12.06 17.75 -9.76
CA SER A 168 11.58 17.32 -8.45
C SER A 168 11.13 18.47 -7.54
N GLN A 169 11.31 19.72 -7.99
CA GLN A 169 10.92 20.91 -7.23
C GLN A 169 9.47 21.29 -7.57
N HIS A 170 8.64 21.43 -6.54
CA HIS A 170 7.24 21.80 -6.63
C HIS A 170 6.99 23.17 -5.97
N PRO A 171 5.88 23.86 -6.29
CA PRO A 171 5.49 25.09 -5.61
C PRO A 171 5.45 24.92 -4.09
N ARG A 172 6.01 25.88 -3.35
CA ARG A 172 6.16 25.79 -1.89
C ARG A 172 4.85 25.52 -1.15
N PHE A 173 3.74 26.07 -1.65
CA PHE A 173 2.43 25.89 -1.02
C PHE A 173 1.89 24.45 -1.09
N PHE A 174 2.45 23.56 -1.94
CA PHE A 174 2.14 22.13 -1.92
C PHE A 174 2.52 21.48 -0.58
N ALA A 175 3.52 22.04 0.13
CA ALA A 175 3.87 21.60 1.47
C ALA A 175 2.70 21.82 2.46
N ASN A 176 1.96 22.92 2.32
CA ASN A 176 0.79 23.20 3.17
C ASN A 176 -0.32 22.19 2.92
N PHE A 177 -0.59 21.87 1.64
CA PHE A 177 -1.53 20.80 1.29
C PHE A 177 -1.09 19.48 1.91
N THR A 178 0.16 19.09 1.71
CA THR A 178 0.70 17.81 2.19
C THR A 178 0.57 17.71 3.71
N ARG A 179 0.88 18.79 4.44
CA ARG A 179 0.72 18.81 5.90
C ARG A 179 -0.75 18.70 6.32
N LYS A 180 -1.65 19.45 5.68
CA LYS A 180 -3.09 19.49 5.99
C LYS A 180 -3.81 18.18 5.70
N PHE A 181 -3.56 17.57 4.55
CA PHE A 181 -4.36 16.43 4.08
C PHE A 181 -3.65 15.08 4.19
N ILE A 182 -2.31 15.05 4.33
CA ILE A 182 -1.56 13.80 4.47
C ILE A 182 -1.16 13.59 5.92
N TYR A 183 -0.38 14.49 6.50
CA TYR A 183 0.22 14.24 7.82
C TYR A 183 -0.72 14.52 8.99
N HIS A 184 -1.50 15.61 8.95
CA HIS A 184 -2.40 15.96 10.04
C HIS A 184 -3.45 14.86 10.34
N PRO A 185 -4.16 14.30 9.35
CA PRO A 185 -5.12 13.22 9.60
C PRO A 185 -4.47 11.82 9.68
N LEU A 186 -3.15 11.70 9.49
CA LEU A 186 -2.48 10.41 9.40
C LEU A 186 -2.82 9.54 10.60
N ALA A 187 -3.24 8.29 10.31
CA ALA A 187 -3.64 7.30 11.32
C ALA A 187 -4.66 7.83 12.34
N ASN A 188 -5.58 8.70 11.92
CA ASN A 188 -6.60 9.32 12.76
C ASN A 188 -6.01 10.08 13.97
N SER A 189 -4.76 10.54 13.86
CA SER A 189 -4.01 11.12 14.97
C SER A 189 -4.43 12.54 15.34
N ARG A 190 -5.25 13.19 14.49
CA ARG A 190 -5.69 14.60 14.66
C ARG A 190 -4.52 15.56 14.91
N GLY A 191 -3.46 15.43 14.11
CA GLY A 191 -2.28 16.30 14.18
C GLY A 191 -1.15 15.78 15.08
N LYS A 192 -1.42 14.86 16.02
CA LYS A 192 -0.39 14.39 16.99
C LYS A 192 0.83 13.77 16.32
N ILE A 193 0.65 13.00 15.24
CA ILE A 193 1.79 12.44 14.50
C ILE A 193 2.59 13.55 13.82
N LEU A 194 1.92 14.57 13.25
CA LEU A 194 2.59 15.71 12.62
C LEU A 194 3.41 16.51 13.64
N GLU A 195 2.90 16.72 14.86
CA GLU A 195 3.61 17.37 15.96
C GLU A 195 4.91 16.63 16.31
N ILE A 196 4.82 15.30 16.52
CA ILE A 196 6.00 14.46 16.80
C ILE A 196 7.02 14.52 15.65
N LEU A 197 6.55 14.52 14.40
CA LEU A 197 7.43 14.61 13.23
C LEU A 197 8.09 15.99 13.12
N ASP A 198 7.42 17.06 13.52
CA ASP A 198 7.98 18.41 13.56
C ASP A 198 9.05 18.56 14.64
N GLU A 199 8.84 17.97 15.82
CA GLU A 199 9.85 17.92 16.89
C GLU A 199 11.10 17.16 16.45
N LYS A 200 10.92 16.03 15.75
CA LYS A 200 12.04 15.23 15.22
C LYS A 200 12.76 15.88 14.03
N ASN A 201 12.07 16.76 13.30
CA ASN A 201 12.60 17.42 12.11
C ASN A 201 12.31 18.93 12.14
N PRO A 202 12.95 19.66 13.08
CA PRO A 202 12.70 21.08 13.25
C PRO A 202 13.13 21.88 12.02
N VAL A 203 12.55 23.06 11.87
CA VAL A 203 12.96 24.03 10.86
C VAL A 203 14.32 24.59 11.28
N VAL A 204 15.36 24.35 10.48
CA VAL A 204 16.75 24.68 10.82
C VAL A 204 17.35 25.76 9.92
N TYR A 205 16.62 26.19 8.88
CA TYR A 205 17.07 27.25 7.99
C TYR A 205 16.24 28.52 8.21
N ALA A 206 16.90 29.68 8.20
CA ALA A 206 16.26 30.99 8.38
C ALA A 206 15.13 31.29 7.38
N ASN A 207 15.14 30.60 6.23
CA ASN A 207 14.12 30.69 5.19
C ASN A 207 12.97 29.66 5.33
N GLY A 208 12.85 28.97 6.48
CA GLY A 208 11.73 28.06 6.77
C GLY A 208 11.92 26.61 6.32
N GLY A 209 13.14 26.20 5.97
CA GLY A 209 13.44 24.85 5.49
C GLY A 209 13.70 23.82 6.60
N ARG A 210 13.41 22.55 6.30
CA ARG A 210 13.82 21.37 7.08
C ARG A 210 14.99 20.67 6.40
N ARG A 211 15.86 20.03 7.17
CA ARG A 211 17.02 19.28 6.65
C ARG A 211 16.60 17.97 5.95
N TYR A 212 15.55 17.33 6.45
CA TYR A 212 15.08 16.02 6.00
C TYR A 212 13.61 16.06 5.59
N LYS A 213 13.11 15.01 4.92
CA LYS A 213 11.69 14.87 4.60
C LYS A 213 10.95 14.25 5.79
N LEU A 214 9.72 14.67 6.08
CA LEU A 214 8.97 14.22 7.27
C LEU A 214 8.74 12.70 7.31
N PHE A 215 8.47 12.06 6.16
CA PHE A 215 8.23 10.60 6.14
C PHE A 215 9.46 9.78 6.56
N GLN A 216 10.68 10.34 6.49
CA GLN A 216 11.91 9.63 6.86
C GLN A 216 11.98 9.33 8.36
N PHE A 217 11.09 9.90 9.17
CA PHE A 217 11.00 9.67 10.62
C PHE A 217 9.83 8.74 11.01
N LEU A 218 9.12 8.19 10.01
CA LEU A 218 8.10 7.16 10.22
C LEU A 218 8.76 5.78 10.31
N SER A 219 8.16 4.88 11.09
CA SER A 219 8.64 3.50 11.17
C SER A 219 8.39 2.76 9.86
N ASP A 220 9.34 1.92 9.45
CA ASP A 220 9.23 1.13 8.21
C ASP A 220 8.09 0.11 8.25
N GLU A 221 7.79 -0.44 9.44
CA GLU A 221 6.82 -1.52 9.60
C GLU A 221 5.37 -1.02 9.67
N VAL A 222 5.13 0.18 10.20
CA VAL A 222 3.77 0.68 10.47
C VAL A 222 3.56 2.07 9.88
N GLY A 223 4.47 3.00 10.14
CA GLY A 223 4.32 4.40 9.72
C GLY A 223 4.38 4.57 8.20
N MET A 224 5.33 3.94 7.53
CA MET A 224 5.48 3.99 6.07
C MET A 224 4.30 3.32 5.34
N PRO A 225 3.83 2.11 5.73
CA PRO A 225 2.59 1.56 5.19
C PRO A 225 1.37 2.47 5.39
N ALA A 226 1.19 3.05 6.59
CA ALA A 226 0.05 3.90 6.90
C ALA A 226 0.02 5.19 6.05
N ILE A 227 1.15 5.89 5.93
CA ILE A 227 1.20 7.14 5.14
C ILE A 227 0.95 6.87 3.66
N ARG A 228 1.44 5.75 3.13
CA ARG A 228 1.23 5.37 1.72
C ARG A 228 -0.22 5.03 1.44
N ALA A 229 -0.85 4.24 2.31
CA ALA A 229 -2.26 3.89 2.18
C ALA A 229 -3.16 5.14 2.25
N HIS A 230 -2.84 6.07 3.15
CA HIS A 230 -3.54 7.34 3.24
C HIS A 230 -3.33 8.22 1.99
N LEU A 231 -2.08 8.35 1.54
CA LEU A 231 -1.73 9.12 0.34
C LEU A 231 -2.50 8.67 -0.90
N TRP A 232 -2.70 7.37 -1.11
CA TRP A 232 -3.52 6.87 -2.23
C TRP A 232 -4.98 7.25 -2.15
N GLN A 233 -5.56 7.21 -0.96
CA GLN A 233 -6.95 7.64 -0.78
C GLN A 233 -7.07 9.12 -1.13
N VAL A 234 -6.11 9.94 -0.70
CA VAL A 234 -6.04 11.36 -1.06
C VAL A 234 -5.89 11.56 -2.57
N VAL A 235 -4.99 10.81 -3.23
CA VAL A 235 -4.81 10.85 -4.69
C VAL A 235 -6.09 10.46 -5.42
N GLY A 236 -6.78 9.40 -4.97
CA GLY A 236 -8.04 8.95 -5.54
C GLY A 236 -9.14 10.02 -5.44
N ILE A 237 -9.31 10.60 -4.25
CA ILE A 237 -10.27 11.70 -4.01
C ILE A 237 -9.91 12.92 -4.87
N GLY A 238 -8.63 13.25 -4.94
CA GLY A 238 -8.11 14.31 -5.80
C GLY A 238 -8.48 14.09 -7.25
N ASN A 239 -8.19 12.90 -7.79
CA ASN A 239 -8.50 12.54 -9.18
C ASN A 239 -10.00 12.61 -9.51
N ALA A 240 -10.87 12.28 -8.55
CA ALA A 240 -12.32 12.44 -8.70
C ALA A 240 -12.82 13.89 -8.56
N SER A 241 -11.95 14.84 -8.20
CA SER A 241 -12.31 16.24 -7.93
C SER A 241 -11.75 17.17 -9.00
N THR A 242 -12.56 18.09 -9.51
CA THR A 242 -12.17 19.01 -10.60
C THR A 242 -11.34 20.20 -10.13
N ASN A 243 -11.50 20.61 -8.88
CA ASN A 243 -10.81 21.74 -8.27
C ASN A 243 -10.63 21.53 -6.76
N ILE A 244 -9.83 22.41 -6.14
CA ILE A 244 -9.50 22.31 -4.71
C ILE A 244 -10.73 22.34 -3.79
N LYS A 245 -11.78 23.12 -4.09
CA LYS A 245 -12.99 23.21 -3.25
C LYS A 245 -13.75 21.88 -3.24
N GLN A 246 -13.93 21.28 -4.42
CA GLN A 246 -14.54 19.96 -4.55
C GLN A 246 -13.71 18.88 -3.84
N PHE A 247 -12.38 18.96 -3.97
CA PHE A 247 -11.48 18.06 -3.26
C PHE A 247 -11.66 18.14 -1.75
N GLU A 248 -11.68 19.34 -1.17
CA GLU A 248 -11.84 19.51 0.28
C GLU A 248 -13.15 18.92 0.78
N ARG A 249 -14.26 19.19 0.08
CA ARG A 249 -15.57 18.62 0.41
C ARG A 249 -15.56 17.09 0.35
N ASN A 250 -15.04 16.51 -0.73
CA ASN A 250 -14.97 15.06 -0.88
C ASN A 250 -14.03 14.42 0.15
N PHE A 251 -12.92 15.10 0.47
CA PHE A 251 -11.96 14.66 1.47
C PHE A 251 -12.58 14.60 2.86
N PHE A 252 -13.23 15.67 3.33
CA PHE A 252 -13.86 15.67 4.66
C PHE A 252 -15.07 14.75 4.76
N ARG A 253 -15.74 14.46 3.63
CA ARG A 253 -16.77 13.41 3.58
C ARG A 253 -16.18 12.02 3.77
N ALA A 254 -14.99 11.75 3.21
CA ALA A 254 -14.29 10.48 3.33
C ALA A 254 -13.56 10.33 4.68
N PHE A 255 -13.09 11.44 5.26
CA PHE A 255 -12.35 11.51 6.53
C PHE A 255 -12.98 12.54 7.49
N PRO A 256 -14.17 12.28 8.07
CA PRO A 256 -14.82 13.22 8.98
C PRO A 256 -13.99 13.57 10.22
N GLU A 257 -13.18 12.64 10.70
CA GLU A 257 -12.25 12.82 11.83
C GLU A 257 -11.11 13.81 11.55
N ALA A 258 -10.87 14.13 10.27
CA ALA A 258 -9.90 15.13 9.85
C ALA A 258 -10.43 16.57 9.92
N LEU A 259 -11.74 16.76 10.21
CA LEU A 259 -12.33 18.08 10.33
C LEU A 259 -11.61 18.89 11.43
N PRO A 260 -11.23 20.15 11.15
CA PRO A 260 -10.68 21.03 12.16
C PRO A 260 -11.68 21.22 13.32
N VAL A 261 -11.26 20.99 14.56
CA VAL A 261 -12.08 21.27 15.74
C VAL A 261 -11.82 22.71 16.19
N GLY A 262 -12.71 23.67 15.85
CA GLY A 262 -12.65 25.07 16.34
C GLY A 262 -12.91 26.15 15.27
N LYS A 263 -13.53 27.27 15.69
CA LYS A 263 -14.22 28.30 14.89
C LYS A 263 -13.41 28.83 13.69
N ASN A 264 -14.04 28.85 12.50
CA ASN A 264 -13.66 29.48 11.22
C ASN A 264 -13.37 28.56 10.02
N TYR A 265 -13.93 27.35 9.98
CA TYR A 265 -14.12 26.62 8.72
C TYR A 265 -15.60 26.31 8.52
N ALA A 266 -16.41 27.35 8.28
CA ALA A 266 -17.70 27.13 7.65
C ALA A 266 -17.39 26.62 6.23
N LEU A 267 -17.45 25.31 6.04
CA LEU A 267 -17.65 24.76 4.71
C LEU A 267 -19.10 25.12 4.38
N ASP A 268 -19.30 26.07 3.48
CA ASP A 268 -20.59 26.31 2.84
C ASP A 268 -20.92 25.05 2.02
N LEU A 269 -21.45 24.05 2.72
CA LEU A 269 -22.06 22.87 2.14
C LEU A 269 -23.49 23.29 1.78
N GLU A 270 -23.64 24.04 0.70
CA GLU A 270 -24.94 24.13 0.04
C GLU A 270 -25.30 22.73 -0.47
N GLU A 271 -26.37 22.17 0.08
CA GLU A 271 -27.00 20.97 -0.44
C GLU A 271 -27.60 21.30 -1.82
N PRO A 272 -27.35 20.48 -2.85
CA PRO A 272 -28.04 20.68 -4.12
C PRO A 272 -29.51 20.29 -3.98
N GLU A 273 -30.41 21.19 -4.42
CA GLU A 273 -31.81 20.88 -4.72
C GLU A 273 -31.95 19.78 -5.79
#